data_AF-R7SIN9-F1
#
_entry.id   AF-R7SIN9-F1
#
_cell.length_a   1.000
_cell.length_b   1.000
_cell.length_c   1.000
_cell.angle_alpha   90.00
_cell.angle_beta   90.00
_cell.angle_gamma   90.00
#
_symmetry.space_group_name_H-M   'P 1'
#
loop_
_entity.id
_entity.type
_entity.pdbx_description
1 polymer ?
#
loop_
_entity_poly.entity_id
_entity_poly.type
_entity_poly.pdbx_seq_one_letter_code
_entity_poly.pdbx_strand_id
1 'polypeptide(L)' 'GTADVTTHKLYILDLGREGSPESTLDGGRELLTYVHIRRHFDGSLGAILAVSMEAVLRTRCLTFR' A
#
# COMPACT_ATOMS: atom_id res chain seq x y z
N GLY A 1 -3.73 -6.07 20.36
CA GLY A 1 -3.81 -4.61 20.35
C GLY A 1 -4.98 -4.20 19.51
N THR A 2 -5.81 -3.26 19.98
CA THR A 2 -6.98 -2.75 19.24
C THR A 2 -6.53 -2.16 17.90
N ALA A 3 -7.03 -2.69 16.79
CA ALA A 3 -6.78 -2.12 15.48
C ALA A 3 -7.31 -0.67 15.47
N ASP A 4 -6.45 0.31 15.20
CA ASP A 4 -6.85 1.70 15.06
C ASP A 4 -7.79 1.80 13.84
N VAL A 5 -9.09 1.96 14.11
CA VAL A 5 -10.19 1.98 13.13
C VAL A 5 -10.09 3.17 12.18
N THR A 6 -9.20 4.13 12.46
CA THR A 6 -8.95 5.30 11.61
C THR A 6 -7.87 5.08 10.55
N THR A 7 -7.27 3.88 10.52
CA THR A 7 -6.17 3.54 9.61
C THR A 7 -6.69 2.84 8.37
N HIS A 8 -6.37 3.37 7.19
CA HIS A 8 -6.61 2.69 5.92
C HIS A 8 -5.84 1.36 5.90
N LYS A 9 -6.44 0.35 5.30
CA LYS A 9 -5.87 -1.00 5.17
C LYS A 9 -5.64 -1.32 3.69
N LEU A 10 -4.50 -1.95 3.40
CA LEU A 10 -4.22 -2.58 2.12
C LEU A 10 -4.47 -4.08 2.26
N TYR A 11 -5.35 -4.62 1.44
CA TYR A 11 -5.66 -6.05 1.42
C TYR A 11 -4.90 -6.71 0.27
N ILE A 12 -4.18 -7.79 0.58
CA ILE A 12 -3.56 -8.67 -0.39
C ILE A 12 -4.45 -9.90 -0.48
N LEU A 13 -4.97 -10.19 -1.66
CA LEU A 13 -5.89 -11.28 -1.92
C LEU A 13 -5.21 -12.36 -2.75
N ASP A 14 -5.43 -13.62 -2.38
CA ASP A 14 -5.03 -14.77 -3.18
C ASP A 14 -6.13 -15.11 -4.19
N LEU A 15 -5.90 -14.79 -5.45
CA LEU A 15 -6.84 -15.07 -6.54
C LEU A 15 -6.95 -16.57 -6.87
N GLY A 16 -5.96 -17.38 -6.53
CA GLY A 16 -6.01 -18.84 -6.69
C GLY A 16 -6.92 -19.52 -5.67
N ARG A 17 -7.25 -18.81 -4.58
CA ARG A 17 -8.17 -19.25 -3.51
C ARG A 17 -9.39 -18.33 -3.43
N GLU A 18 -10.05 -18.14 -4.57
CA GLU A 18 -11.33 -17.41 -4.69
C GLU A 18 -11.27 -15.94 -4.20
N GLY A 19 -10.09 -15.33 -4.21
CA GLY A 19 -9.90 -13.96 -3.71
C GLY A 19 -9.93 -13.87 -2.19
N SER A 20 -9.64 -14.97 -1.48
CA SER A 20 -9.53 -14.96 -0.03
C SER A 20 -8.41 -14.03 0.45
N PRO A 21 -8.58 -13.36 1.61
CA PRO A 21 -7.54 -12.49 2.16
C PRO A 21 -6.30 -13.30 2.53
N GLU A 22 -5.18 -12.99 1.90
CA GLU A 22 -3.88 -13.59 2.21
C GLU A 22 -3.18 -12.79 3.33
N SER A 23 -3.21 -11.46 3.23
CA SER A 23 -2.56 -10.58 4.20
C SER A 23 -3.19 -9.18 4.23
N THR A 24 -2.96 -8.45 5.32
CA THR A 24 -3.41 -7.07 5.51
C THR A 24 -2.23 -6.22 5.96
N LEU A 25 -2.05 -5.05 5.34
CA LEU A 25 -1.04 -4.06 5.71
C LEU A 25 -1.71 -2.76 6.17
N ASP A 26 -1.08 -2.10 7.14
CA ASP A 26 -1.53 -0.81 7.65
C ASP A 26 -1.03 0.31 6.73
N GLY A 27 -1.96 1.02 6.09
CA GLY A 27 -1.69 2.09 5.12
C GLY A 27 -1.61 3.50 5.73
N GLY A 28 -1.69 3.62 7.06
CA GLY A 28 -1.76 4.91 7.74
C GLY A 28 -3.14 5.57 7.67
N ARG A 29 -3.24 6.80 8.17
CA ARG A 29 -4.52 7.53 8.28
C ARG A 29 -4.93 8.27 7.01
N GLU A 30 -4.02 8.39 6.05
CA GLU A 30 -4.25 9.11 4.81
C GLU A 30 -4.74 8.18 3.70
N LEU A 31 -5.53 8.73 2.79
CA LEU A 31 -5.96 8.00 1.61
C LEU A 31 -4.74 7.73 0.70
N LEU A 32 -4.46 6.46 0.46
CA LEU A 32 -3.44 6.00 -0.48
C LEU A 32 -3.95 6.17 -1.91
N THR A 33 -3.22 6.89 -2.74
CA THR A 33 -3.65 7.24 -4.11
C THR A 33 -2.85 6.53 -5.20
N TYR A 34 -1.72 5.93 -4.84
CA TYR A 34 -0.88 5.17 -5.76
C TYR A 34 -0.34 3.93 -5.06
N VAL A 35 -0.45 2.78 -5.73
CA VAL A 35 0.10 1.51 -5.28
C VAL A 35 0.94 0.92 -6.42
N HIS A 36 2.18 0.59 -6.12
CA HIS A 36 3.09 -0.10 -7.02
C HIS A 36 3.60 -1.39 -6.37
N ILE A 37 3.56 -2.48 -7.12
CA ILE A 37 3.96 -3.80 -6.66
C ILE A 37 5.18 -4.24 -7.46
N ARG A 38 6.28 -4.48 -6.77
CA ARG A 38 7.47 -5.11 -7.34
C ARG A 38 7.47 -6.59 -6.99
N ARG A 39 7.57 -7.43 -8.01
CA ARG A 39 7.71 -8.88 -7.85
C ARG A 39 9.16 -9.31 -7.97
N HIS A 40 9.48 -10.43 -7.34
CA HIS A 40 10.72 -11.16 -7.61
C HIS A 40 10.65 -11.84 -8.98
N PHE A 41 11.80 -12.29 -9.47
CA PHE A 41 11.90 -12.97 -10.77
C PHE A 41 11.13 -14.29 -10.79
N ASP A 42 11.01 -14.96 -9.63
CA ASP A 42 10.22 -16.18 -9.45
C ASP A 42 8.70 -15.94 -9.38
N GLY A 43 8.27 -14.68 -9.52
CA GLY A 43 6.86 -14.29 -9.47
C GLY A 43 6.30 -14.05 -8.07
N SER A 44 7.08 -14.31 -7.01
CA SER A 44 6.66 -14.02 -5.63
C SER A 44 6.59 -12.52 -5.34
N LEU A 45 5.78 -12.14 -4.36
CA LEU A 45 5.63 -10.74 -3.93
C LEU A 45 6.93 -10.26 -3.28
N GLY A 46 7.54 -9.20 -3.83
CA GLY A 46 8.80 -8.65 -3.31
C GLY A 46 8.62 -7.41 -2.45
N ALA A 47 8.03 -6.36 -3.02
CA ALA A 47 7.79 -5.12 -2.28
C ALA A 47 6.50 -4.42 -2.75
N ILE A 48 5.85 -3.73 -1.83
CA ILE A 48 4.70 -2.87 -2.09
C ILE A 48 5.10 -1.44 -1.70
N LEU A 49 5.01 -0.54 -2.66
CA LEU A 49 5.10 0.90 -2.42
C LEU A 49 3.69 1.48 -2.52
N ALA A 50 3.17 2.00 -1.41
CA ALA A 50 1.91 2.72 -1.37
C ALA A 50 2.15 4.16 -0.94
N VAL A 51 1.55 5.12 -1.66
CA VAL A 51 1.79 6.55 -1.46
C VAL A 51 0.47 7.30 -1.37
N SER A 52 0.35 8.20 -0.39
CA SER A 52 -0.78 9.12 -0.27
C SER A 52 -0.59 10.36 -1.15
N MET A 53 -1.69 11.05 -1.49
CA MET A 53 -1.62 12.32 -2.22
C MET A 53 -0.79 13.36 -1.44
N GLU A 54 -0.90 13.35 -0.12
CA GLU A 54 -0.19 14.26 0.79
C GLU A 54 1.32 14.10 0.65
N ALA A 55 1.82 12.86 0.66
CA ALA A 55 3.23 12.55 0.43
C ALA A 55 3.73 12.99 -0.96
N VAL A 56 2.90 12.84 -2.00
CA VAL A 56 3.24 13.32 -3.36
C VAL A 56 3.36 14.84 -3.38
N LEU A 57 2.41 15.56 -2.78
CA LEU A 57 2.40 17.03 -2.73
C LEU A 57 3.59 17.57 -1.92
N ARG A 58 3.93 16.94 -0.79
CA ARG A 58 5.11 17.30 0.01
C ARG A 58 6.42 17.13 -0.76
N THR A 59 6.55 16.04 -1.52
CA THR A 59 7.76 15.78 -2.31
C THR A 59 7.90 16.78 -3.45
N ARG A 60 6.81 17.12 -4.15
CA ARG A 60 6.83 18.14 -5.21
C ARG A 60 7.17 19.53 -4.66
N CYS A 61 6.69 19.88 -3.47
CA CYS A 61 7.03 21.16 -2.82
C CYS A 61 8.56 21.28 -2.54
N LEU A 62 9.25 20.17 -2.32
CA LEU A 62 10.72 20.13 -2.14
C LEU A 62 11.51 20.07 -3.45
N THR A 63 10.89 19.77 -4.60
CA THR A 63 11.59 19.56 -5.88
C THR A 63 11.40 20.71 -6.89
N PHE A 64 10.76 21.81 -6.48
CA PHE A 64 10.80 23.09 -7.20
C PHE A 64 11.65 24.09 -6.41
N ARG A 65 12.98 24.01 -6.58
CA ARG A 65 13.91 25.08 -6.24
C ARG A 65 14.95 25.21 -7.34
#